data_AF-A0A1V6B1J6-F1
#
_entry.id   AF-A0A1V6B1J6-F1
#
_cell.length_a   1.000
_cell.length_b   1.000
_cell.length_c   1.000
_cell.angle_alpha   90.00
_cell.angle_beta   90.00
_cell.angle_gamma   90.00
#
_symmetry.space_group_name_H-M   'P 1'
#
loop_
_entity.id
_entity.type
_entity.pdbx_description
1 polymer ?
#
loop_
_entity_poly.entity_id
_entity_poly.type
_entity_poly.pdbx_seq_one_letter_code
_entity_poly.pdbx_strand_id
1 'polypeptide(L)'
;MKKPVLIAAVAAAVLLTASPLLRGSETGPEATVAKIRDRILAPDFKPDGIEKDLIEILNVSLAILPEKEYAEEFRSKIAWVKDSFADEHLFADKIRQYLGIAYALVSDGTSWRLPEELQRPYPGEPASIKRATAVCGRLLESALAEMKAGNNEKAAGCLIGFVLLVITPIEA
;
A
#
# COMPACT_ATOMS: atom_id res chain seq x y z
N MET A 1 -17.80 -60.35 -42.91
CA MET A 1 -16.75 -59.82 -43.79
C MET A 1 -16.14 -58.57 -43.16
N LYS A 2 -14.90 -58.30 -43.56
CA LYS A 2 -13.88 -57.38 -43.03
C LYS A 2 -14.35 -55.91 -42.81
N LYS A 3 -13.69 -55.24 -41.87
CA LYS A 3 -13.75 -53.79 -41.55
C LYS A 3 -13.49 -52.90 -42.79
N PRO A 4 -13.85 -51.61 -42.70
CA PRO A 4 -12.76 -50.62 -42.62
C PRO A 4 -12.90 -49.64 -41.45
N VAL A 5 -11.73 -49.21 -41.00
CA VAL A 5 -11.47 -48.11 -40.07
C VAL A 5 -11.70 -46.79 -40.81
N LEU A 6 -12.35 -45.83 -40.17
CA LEU A 6 -12.34 -44.43 -40.58
C LEU A 6 -11.96 -43.58 -39.38
N ILE A 7 -10.71 -43.11 -39.42
CA ILE A 7 -10.16 -42.06 -38.58
C ILE A 7 -10.84 -40.76 -39.02
N ALA A 8 -11.51 -40.08 -38.10
CA ALA A 8 -11.86 -38.67 -38.26
C ALA A 8 -11.39 -37.94 -37.00
N ALA A 9 -10.51 -36.98 -37.24
CA ALA A 9 -9.81 -36.19 -36.25
C ALA A 9 -10.66 -34.99 -35.78
N VAL A 10 -10.31 -34.49 -34.60
CA VAL A 10 -10.45 -33.09 -34.14
C VAL A 10 -11.87 -32.61 -33.81
N ALA A 11 -12.11 -32.48 -32.50
CA ALA A 11 -12.65 -31.24 -31.95
C ALA A 11 -12.20 -31.13 -30.48
N ALA A 12 -11.19 -30.29 -30.25
CA ALA A 12 -10.79 -29.85 -28.92
C ALA A 12 -11.96 -29.06 -28.30
N ALA A 13 -12.64 -29.66 -27.33
CA ALA A 13 -13.61 -28.99 -26.47
C ALA A 13 -13.08 -29.00 -25.03
N VAL A 14 -12.07 -28.17 -24.78
CA VAL A 14 -11.71 -27.73 -23.43
C VAL A 14 -11.52 -26.21 -23.49
N LEU A 15 -12.63 -25.50 -23.44
CA LEU A 15 -12.68 -24.05 -23.22
C LEU A 15 -13.79 -23.74 -22.21
N LEU A 16 -13.73 -24.33 -21.03
CA LEU A 16 -14.52 -23.89 -19.89
C LEU A 16 -13.76 -24.21 -18.61
N THR A 17 -12.97 -23.25 -18.13
CA THR A 17 -12.96 -22.74 -16.73
C THR A 17 -11.67 -21.95 -16.48
N ALA A 18 -11.76 -20.62 -16.46
CA ALA A 18 -11.04 -19.72 -15.54
C ALA A 18 -11.28 -18.26 -15.92
N SER A 19 -12.26 -17.66 -15.25
CA SER A 19 -12.38 -16.27 -14.79
C SER A 19 -11.95 -15.11 -15.71
N PRO A 20 -12.85 -14.14 -16.03
CA PRO A 20 -12.41 -12.81 -16.45
C PRO A 20 -11.85 -12.07 -15.22
N LEU A 21 -10.57 -12.27 -14.93
CA LEU A 21 -9.81 -11.55 -13.91
C LEU A 21 -9.19 -10.27 -14.51
N LEU A 22 -9.95 -9.48 -15.26
CA LEU A 22 -9.48 -8.22 -15.85
C LEU A 22 -10.59 -7.15 -15.87
N ARG A 23 -11.25 -6.98 -14.73
CA ARG A 23 -11.91 -5.71 -14.35
C ARG A 23 -11.45 -5.37 -12.94
N GLY A 24 -10.19 -4.97 -12.80
CA GLY A 24 -9.78 -4.16 -11.66
C GLY A 24 -10.65 -2.90 -11.71
N SER A 25 -11.60 -2.80 -10.79
CA SER A 25 -12.60 -1.74 -10.83
C SER A 25 -11.92 -0.39 -10.67
N GLU A 26 -12.47 0.62 -11.32
CA GLU A 26 -12.09 2.04 -11.17
C GLU A 26 -12.28 2.56 -9.72
N THR A 27 -12.63 1.69 -8.78
CA THR A 27 -13.02 1.99 -7.39
C THR A 27 -12.37 1.05 -6.36
N GLY A 28 -11.40 0.21 -6.75
CA GLY A 28 -10.78 -0.78 -5.86
C GLY A 28 -9.61 -0.26 -5.01
N PRO A 29 -9.09 -1.10 -4.09
CA PRO A 29 -7.87 -0.83 -3.32
C PRO A 29 -6.69 -0.33 -4.17
N GLU A 30 -6.39 -1.05 -5.26
CA GLU A 30 -5.31 -0.68 -6.19
C GLU A 30 -5.56 0.67 -6.87
N ALA A 31 -6.80 0.94 -7.29
CA ALA A 31 -7.15 2.21 -7.95
C ALA A 31 -7.01 3.39 -6.99
N THR A 32 -7.36 3.20 -5.71
CA THR A 32 -7.19 4.19 -4.65
C THR A 32 -5.71 4.51 -4.43
N VAL A 33 -4.87 3.48 -4.27
CA VAL A 33 -3.41 3.65 -4.09
C VAL A 33 -2.78 4.31 -5.31
N ALA A 34 -3.17 3.91 -6.53
CA ALA A 34 -2.67 4.50 -7.76
C ALA A 34 -3.03 6.00 -7.87
N LYS A 35 -4.28 6.36 -7.57
CA LYS A 35 -4.74 7.76 -7.57
C LYS A 35 -3.93 8.61 -6.58
N ILE A 36 -3.71 8.11 -5.37
CA ILE A 36 -2.95 8.83 -4.33
C ILE A 36 -1.48 8.97 -4.73
N ARG A 37 -0.88 7.91 -5.28
CA ARG A 37 0.49 7.97 -5.85
C ARG A 37 0.59 9.05 -6.92
N ASP A 38 -0.33 9.08 -7.87
CA ASP A 38 -0.30 10.03 -8.98
C ASP A 38 -0.46 11.47 -8.48
N ARG A 39 -1.30 11.71 -7.47
CA ARG A 39 -1.43 13.01 -6.80
C ARG A 39 -0.13 13.43 -6.11
N ILE A 40 0.53 12.53 -5.36
CA ILE A 40 1.75 12.84 -4.59
C ILE A 40 2.94 13.10 -5.52
N LEU A 41 3.01 12.39 -6.65
CA LEU A 41 4.08 12.54 -7.63
C LEU A 41 3.82 13.68 -8.64
N ALA A 42 2.67 14.37 -8.53
CA ALA A 42 2.35 15.49 -9.40
C ALA A 42 3.39 16.62 -9.22
N PRO A 43 3.88 17.25 -10.31
CA PRO A 43 4.86 18.34 -10.24
C PRO A 43 4.39 19.54 -9.40
N ASP A 44 3.08 19.73 -9.30
CA ASP A 44 2.40 20.81 -8.57
C ASP A 44 1.73 20.33 -7.28
N PHE A 45 2.17 19.19 -6.73
CA PHE A 45 1.63 18.63 -5.50
C PHE A 45 1.54 19.68 -4.39
N LYS A 46 0.34 19.80 -3.81
CA LYS A 46 0.06 20.59 -2.62
C LYS A 46 -0.29 19.67 -1.46
N PRO A 47 0.32 19.87 -0.28
CA PRO A 47 0.06 19.04 0.90
C PRO A 47 -1.35 19.25 1.48
N ASP A 48 -2.08 20.30 1.06
CA ASP A 48 -3.44 20.57 1.52
C ASP A 48 -4.36 19.35 1.30
N GLY A 49 -4.93 18.81 2.38
CA GLY A 49 -5.81 17.65 2.32
C GLY A 49 -5.07 16.32 2.10
N ILE A 50 -3.78 16.24 2.45
CA ILE A 50 -3.04 14.99 2.51
C ILE A 50 -3.62 14.04 3.57
N GLU A 51 -4.25 14.57 4.62
CA GLU A 51 -4.88 13.81 5.71
C GLU A 51 -5.93 12.83 5.16
N LYS A 52 -6.71 13.29 4.18
CA LYS A 52 -7.71 12.45 3.51
C LYS A 52 -7.05 11.29 2.77
N ASP A 53 -5.94 11.54 2.08
CA ASP A 53 -5.19 10.48 1.40
C ASP A 53 -4.59 9.50 2.41
N LEU A 54 -4.05 9.99 3.53
CA LEU A 54 -3.54 9.13 4.59
C LEU A 54 -4.66 8.23 5.15
N ILE A 55 -5.85 8.78 5.41
CA ILE A 55 -7.02 7.99 5.86
C ILE A 55 -7.43 6.97 4.79
N GLU A 56 -7.46 7.35 3.51
CA GLU A 56 -7.76 6.43 2.41
C GLU A 56 -6.73 5.29 2.33
N ILE A 57 -5.43 5.57 2.48
CA ILE A 57 -4.38 4.54 2.52
C ILE A 57 -4.55 3.61 3.73
N LEU A 58 -4.90 4.14 4.91
CA LEU A 58 -5.19 3.34 6.09
C LEU A 58 -6.43 2.46 5.90
N ASN A 59 -7.46 2.94 5.18
CA ASN A 59 -8.60 2.10 4.81
C ASN A 59 -8.22 0.99 3.83
N VAL A 60 -7.35 1.29 2.87
CA VAL A 60 -6.85 0.28 1.93
C VAL A 60 -6.06 -0.79 2.68
N SER A 61 -5.17 -0.42 3.61
CA SER A 61 -4.40 -1.40 4.37
C SER A 61 -5.31 -2.36 5.16
N LEU A 62 -6.41 -1.85 5.73
CA LEU A 62 -7.43 -2.68 6.40
C LEU A 62 -8.22 -3.59 5.47
N ALA A 63 -8.47 -3.14 4.24
CA ALA A 63 -9.25 -3.88 3.24
C ALA A 63 -8.47 -5.03 2.61
N ILE A 64 -7.15 -4.87 2.47
CA ILE A 64 -6.29 -5.90 1.85
C ILE A 64 -5.72 -6.87 2.87
N LEU A 65 -5.68 -6.50 4.16
CA LEU A 65 -5.07 -7.31 5.21
C LEU A 65 -5.68 -8.73 5.22
N PRO A 66 -4.85 -9.79 5.15
CA PRO A 66 -5.33 -11.15 5.27
C PRO A 66 -5.83 -11.45 6.69
N GLU A 67 -6.76 -12.39 6.81
CA GLU A 67 -7.19 -12.89 8.12
C GLU A 67 -6.04 -13.67 8.78
N LYS A 68 -5.54 -13.13 9.89
CA LYS A 68 -4.38 -13.59 10.67
C LYS A 68 -4.67 -13.41 12.15
N GLU A 69 -3.93 -14.10 13.01
CA GLU A 69 -4.09 -14.00 14.47
C GLU A 69 -3.93 -12.56 14.99
N TYR A 70 -3.06 -11.77 14.35
CA TYR A 70 -2.81 -10.36 14.72
C TYR A 70 -3.78 -9.36 14.06
N ALA A 71 -4.68 -9.80 13.18
CA ALA A 71 -5.48 -8.89 12.33
C ALA A 71 -6.33 -7.93 13.16
N GLU A 72 -6.94 -8.40 14.25
CA GLU A 72 -7.74 -7.55 15.14
C GLU A 72 -6.88 -6.49 15.85
N GLU A 73 -5.65 -6.84 16.24
CA GLU A 73 -4.74 -5.85 16.83
C GLU A 73 -4.36 -4.79 15.80
N PHE A 74 -4.03 -5.20 14.57
CA PHE A 74 -3.75 -4.28 13.47
C PHE A 74 -4.94 -3.35 13.23
N ARG A 75 -6.16 -3.90 13.07
CA ARG A 75 -7.39 -3.13 12.86
C ARG A 75 -7.62 -2.12 13.99
N SER A 76 -7.40 -2.53 15.25
CA SER A 76 -7.53 -1.67 16.42
C SER A 76 -6.54 -0.49 16.40
N LYS A 77 -5.25 -0.72 16.07
CA LYS A 77 -4.26 0.37 15.98
C LYS A 77 -4.62 1.36 14.88
N ILE A 78 -5.00 0.88 13.70
CA ILE A 78 -5.35 1.74 12.57
C ILE A 78 -6.63 2.53 12.83
N ALA A 79 -7.64 1.93 13.46
CA ALA A 79 -8.86 2.63 13.86
C ALA A 79 -8.54 3.83 14.78
N TRP A 80 -7.74 3.58 15.82
CA TRP A 80 -7.34 4.65 16.74
C TRP A 80 -6.56 5.79 16.05
N VAL A 81 -5.67 5.44 15.11
CA VAL A 81 -4.92 6.45 14.33
C VAL A 81 -5.85 7.28 13.46
N LYS A 82 -6.83 6.65 12.80
CA LYS A 82 -7.81 7.37 11.98
C LYS A 82 -8.66 8.34 12.80
N ASP A 83 -9.10 7.92 13.99
CA ASP A 83 -9.85 8.78 14.90
C ASP A 83 -8.97 9.98 15.33
N SER A 84 -7.69 9.73 15.61
CA SER A 84 -6.74 10.79 15.99
C SER A 84 -6.42 11.77 14.86
N PHE A 85 -6.49 11.34 13.59
CA PHE A 85 -6.36 12.22 12.44
C PHE A 85 -7.56 13.16 12.29
N ALA A 86 -8.77 12.69 12.64
CA ALA A 86 -9.98 13.53 12.63
C ALA A 86 -9.94 14.64 13.70
N ASP A 87 -9.21 14.40 14.80
CA ASP A 87 -9.00 15.36 15.89
C ASP A 87 -7.79 16.31 15.64
N GLU A 88 -7.29 16.42 14.40
CA GLU A 88 -6.19 17.31 13.98
C GLU A 88 -4.82 17.06 14.69
N HIS A 89 -4.59 15.86 15.23
CA HIS A 89 -3.38 15.51 15.98
C HIS A 89 -2.34 14.72 15.17
N LEU A 90 -2.17 15.02 13.87
CA LEU A 90 -1.38 14.23 12.89
C LEU A 90 0.04 13.85 13.33
N PHE A 91 0.71 14.69 14.14
CA PHE A 91 2.12 14.52 14.50
C PHE A 91 2.36 14.00 15.92
N ALA A 92 1.29 13.63 16.64
CA ALA A 92 1.41 13.11 17.99
C ALA A 92 2.28 11.84 18.04
N ASP A 93 3.19 11.75 19.02
CA ASP A 93 4.09 10.61 19.19
C ASP A 93 3.33 9.28 19.25
N LYS A 94 2.14 9.30 19.85
CA LYS A 94 1.28 8.12 20.00
C LYS A 94 0.76 7.59 18.66
N ILE A 95 0.55 8.46 17.66
CA ILE A 95 0.19 8.03 16.30
C ILE A 95 1.36 7.26 15.69
N ARG A 96 2.57 7.82 15.74
CA ARG A 96 3.78 7.15 15.25
C ARG A 96 4.01 5.81 15.97
N GLN A 97 3.78 5.76 17.28
CA GLN A 97 3.85 4.52 18.05
C GLN A 97 2.87 3.46 17.54
N TYR A 98 1.60 3.81 17.34
CA TYR A 98 0.56 2.85 16.93
C TYR A 98 0.75 2.38 15.49
N LEU A 99 1.17 3.27 14.59
CA LEU A 99 1.56 2.89 13.24
C LEU A 99 2.83 2.04 13.23
N GLY A 100 3.80 2.31 14.10
CA GLY A 100 5.00 1.49 14.26
C GLY A 100 4.69 0.06 14.72
N ILE A 101 3.73 -0.10 15.65
CA ILE A 101 3.22 -1.41 16.05
C ILE A 101 2.52 -2.08 14.87
N ALA A 102 1.60 -1.40 14.20
CA ALA A 102 0.88 -1.95 13.04
C ALA A 102 1.83 -2.39 11.93
N TYR A 103 2.89 -1.63 11.67
CA TYR A 103 3.94 -1.98 10.72
C TYR A 103 4.67 -3.27 11.12
N ALA A 104 5.06 -3.39 12.39
CA ALA A 104 5.75 -4.58 12.90
C ALA A 104 4.90 -5.85 12.77
N LEU A 105 3.58 -5.76 12.97
CA LEU A 105 2.67 -6.89 12.82
C LEU A 105 2.66 -7.47 11.40
N VAL A 106 2.79 -6.63 10.37
CA VAL A 106 2.76 -7.05 8.95
C VAL A 106 4.16 -7.16 8.31
N SER A 107 5.21 -7.03 9.12
CA SER A 107 6.61 -7.03 8.69
C SER A 107 7.46 -8.02 9.48
N ASP A 108 6.86 -9.14 9.91
CA ASP A 108 7.51 -10.20 10.69
C ASP A 108 8.24 -9.67 11.95
N GLY A 109 7.63 -8.69 12.63
CA GLY A 109 8.19 -8.05 13.84
C GLY A 109 9.24 -6.98 13.57
N THR A 110 9.57 -6.69 12.31
CA THR A 110 10.55 -5.66 11.94
C THR A 110 10.01 -4.27 12.26
N SER A 111 10.75 -3.48 13.04
CA SER A 111 10.40 -2.09 13.29
C SER A 111 10.67 -1.22 12.06
N TRP A 112 9.78 -0.27 11.78
CA TRP A 112 10.00 0.72 10.74
C TRP A 112 11.22 1.58 11.05
N ARG A 113 11.97 1.95 10.01
CA ARG A 113 13.12 2.84 10.08
C ARG A 113 13.02 3.88 8.98
N LEU A 114 13.42 5.11 9.30
CA LEU A 114 13.57 6.16 8.30
C LEU A 114 14.56 5.68 7.22
N PRO A 115 14.22 5.71 5.93
CA PRO A 115 15.12 5.27 4.87
C PRO A 115 16.46 6.01 4.91
N GLU A 116 17.57 5.29 4.68
CA GLU A 116 18.94 5.83 4.83
C GLU A 116 19.18 7.10 4.00
N GLU A 117 18.57 7.19 2.82
CA GLU A 117 18.64 8.36 1.93
C GLU A 117 18.03 9.65 2.52
N LEU A 118 17.26 9.52 3.60
CA LEU A 118 16.66 10.61 4.37
C LEU A 118 17.32 10.83 5.74
N GLN A 119 18.26 9.97 6.17
CA GLN A 119 18.90 10.07 7.48
C GLN A 119 20.07 11.08 7.55
N ARG A 120 20.57 11.57 6.41
CA ARG A 120 21.75 12.45 6.38
C ARG A 120 21.37 13.91 6.10
N PRO A 121 21.69 14.86 6.99
CA PRO A 121 21.59 16.29 6.68
C PRO A 121 22.61 16.60 5.58
N TYR A 122 22.13 17.12 4.44
CA TYR A 122 22.98 17.56 3.36
C TYR A 122 23.10 19.09 3.44
N PRO A 123 24.32 19.67 3.46
CA PRO A 123 24.48 21.12 3.56
C PRO A 123 23.88 21.81 2.34
N GLY A 124 22.79 22.55 2.56
CA GLY A 124 22.21 23.51 1.63
C GLY A 124 21.32 22.95 0.53
N GLU A 125 20.11 22.45 0.85
CA GLU A 125 19.07 22.38 -0.19
C GLU A 125 17.63 22.10 0.29
N PRO A 126 16.60 22.67 -0.37
CA PRO A 126 15.19 22.21 -0.37
C PRO A 126 14.96 20.78 -0.95
N ALA A 127 16.01 19.96 -1.09
CA ALA A 127 15.98 18.62 -1.67
C ALA A 127 15.50 17.51 -0.72
N SER A 128 15.19 17.84 0.55
CA SER A 128 14.63 16.89 1.52
C SER A 128 13.21 16.47 1.13
N ILE A 129 12.35 17.44 0.76
CA ILE A 129 10.96 17.17 0.37
C ILE A 129 10.91 16.36 -0.93
N LYS A 130 11.65 16.75 -1.97
CA LYS A 130 11.68 16.01 -3.24
C LYS A 130 12.11 14.56 -3.06
N ARG A 131 13.10 14.29 -2.19
CA ARG A 131 13.53 12.93 -1.85
C ARG A 131 12.47 12.19 -1.06
N ALA A 132 11.87 12.81 -0.04
CA ALA A 132 10.77 12.22 0.71
C ALA A 132 9.60 11.84 -0.21
N THR A 133 9.21 12.71 -1.14
CA THR A 133 8.20 12.45 -2.17
C THR A 133 8.58 11.25 -3.04
N ALA A 134 9.84 11.15 -3.46
CA ALA A 134 10.31 9.99 -4.24
C ALA A 134 10.23 8.68 -3.44
N VAL A 135 10.61 8.69 -2.16
CA VAL A 135 10.49 7.54 -1.27
C VAL A 135 9.01 7.15 -1.08
N CYS A 136 8.14 8.13 -0.84
CA CYS A 136 6.69 7.93 -0.76
C CYS A 136 6.15 7.26 -2.02
N GLY A 137 6.56 7.75 -3.20
CA GLY A 137 6.20 7.15 -4.49
C GLY A 137 6.60 5.68 -4.57
N ARG A 138 7.85 5.35 -4.21
CA ARG A 138 8.33 3.96 -4.24
C ARG A 138 7.57 3.06 -3.27
N LEU A 139 7.20 3.54 -2.07
CA LEU A 139 6.38 2.76 -1.14
C LEU A 139 5.01 2.44 -1.71
N LEU A 140 4.36 3.41 -2.36
CA LEU A 140 3.06 3.20 -3.02
C LEU A 140 3.17 2.28 -4.25
N GLU A 141 4.24 2.40 -5.03
CA GLU A 141 4.53 1.51 -6.15
C GLU A 141 4.79 0.08 -5.69
N SER A 142 5.57 -0.11 -4.62
CA SER A 142 5.77 -1.43 -4.00
C SER A 142 4.46 -2.00 -3.48
N ALA A 143 3.61 -1.20 -2.83
CA ALA A 143 2.29 -1.66 -2.40
C ALA A 143 1.44 -2.16 -3.58
N LEU A 144 1.43 -1.42 -4.70
CA LEU A 144 0.74 -1.83 -5.93
C LEU A 144 1.31 -3.13 -6.52
N ALA A 145 2.64 -3.29 -6.53
CA ALA A 145 3.28 -4.50 -7.03
C ALA A 145 2.94 -5.72 -6.16
N GLU A 146 2.96 -5.56 -4.83
CA GLU A 146 2.65 -6.64 -3.89
C GLU A 146 1.16 -7.02 -3.92
N MET A 147 0.24 -6.05 -4.06
CA MET A 147 -1.20 -6.33 -4.26
C MET A 147 -1.43 -7.17 -5.53
N LYS A 148 -0.79 -6.81 -6.65
CA LYS A 148 -0.87 -7.57 -7.90
C LYS A 148 -0.28 -8.98 -7.80
N ALA A 149 0.72 -9.15 -6.93
CA ALA A 149 1.31 -10.45 -6.65
C ALA A 149 0.50 -11.29 -5.62
N GLY A 150 -0.57 -10.73 -5.03
CA GLY A 150 -1.36 -11.37 -3.97
C GLY A 150 -0.67 -11.35 -2.59
N ASN A 151 0.42 -10.62 -2.45
CA ASN A 151 1.19 -10.49 -1.21
C ASN A 151 0.63 -9.36 -0.33
N ASN A 152 -0.65 -9.46 0.03
CA ASN A 152 -1.37 -8.34 0.66
C ASN A 152 -0.80 -7.90 2.02
N GLU A 153 -0.17 -8.81 2.76
CA GLU A 153 0.52 -8.50 4.02
C GLU A 153 1.70 -7.54 3.78
N LYS A 154 2.55 -7.83 2.80
CA LYS A 154 3.64 -6.93 2.39
C LYS A 154 3.12 -5.62 1.84
N ALA A 155 2.04 -5.67 1.05
CA ALA A 155 1.40 -4.46 0.56
C ALA A 155 0.91 -3.57 1.72
N ALA A 156 0.25 -4.15 2.73
CA ALA A 156 -0.16 -3.43 3.93
C ALA A 156 1.05 -2.81 4.64
N GLY A 157 2.17 -3.53 4.76
CA GLY A 157 3.43 -3.01 5.30
C GLY A 157 3.94 -1.78 4.54
N CYS A 158 3.96 -1.82 3.20
CA CYS A 158 4.34 -0.67 2.37
C CYS A 158 3.41 0.53 2.59
N LEU A 159 2.10 0.31 2.70
CA LEU A 159 1.10 1.36 2.94
C LEU A 159 1.27 2.00 4.33
N ILE A 160 1.51 1.22 5.37
CA ILE A 160 1.80 1.75 6.70
C ILE A 160 3.14 2.49 6.71
N GLY A 161 4.15 1.96 6.03
CA GLY A 161 5.44 2.63 5.86
C GLY A 161 5.34 3.99 5.17
N PHE A 162 4.45 4.12 4.18
CA PHE A 162 4.13 5.39 3.53
C PHE A 162 3.52 6.39 4.52
N VAL A 163 2.49 5.99 5.28
CA VAL A 163 1.85 6.88 6.27
C VAL A 163 2.85 7.31 7.34
N LEU A 164 3.64 6.38 7.87
CA LEU A 164 4.71 6.65 8.84
C LEU A 164 5.69 7.69 8.31
N LEU A 165 6.12 7.56 7.06
CA LEU A 165 7.06 8.51 6.46
C LEU A 165 6.47 9.92 6.36
N VAL A 166 5.21 10.06 5.92
CA VAL A 166 4.56 11.37 5.76
C VAL A 166 4.42 12.11 7.09
N ILE A 167 4.14 11.38 8.19
CA ILE A 167 3.97 11.99 9.52
C ILE A 167 5.27 12.06 10.35
N THR A 168 6.37 11.53 9.82
CA THR A 168 7.67 11.58 10.51
C THR A 168 8.34 12.91 10.17
N PRO A 169 8.67 13.75 11.17
CA PRO A 169 9.43 14.96 10.93
C PRO A 169 10.80 14.60 10.33
N ILE A 170 11.10 15.16 9.16
CA ILE A 170 12.44 15.11 8.58
C ILE A 170 13.08 16.45 8.94
N GLU A 171 14.16 16.42 9.71
CA GLU A 171 14.95 17.63 9.99
C GLU A 171 15.46 18.19 8.65
N ALA A 172 15.10 19.43 8.35
CA ALA A 172 15.50 20.17 7.15
C ALA A 172 16.68 21.10 7.46
#